data_AF-A0A940SCZ3-F1
#
_entry.id   AF-A0A940SCZ3-F1
#
_cell.length_a   1.000
_cell.length_b   1.000
_cell.length_c   1.000
_cell.angle_alpha   90.00
_cell.angle_beta   90.00
_cell.angle_gamma   90.00
#
_symmetry.space_group_name_H-M   'P 1'
#
loop_
_entity.id
_entity.type
_entity.pdbx_description
1 polymer ?
#
loop_
_entity_poly.entity_id
_entity_poly.type
_entity_poly.pdbx_seq_one_letter_code
_entity_poly.pdbx_strand_id
1 'polypeptide(L)' 'MIAPPSGTRVWLAAGVTDMRRGMDGLPALVQSALGRDPFSGHIFLFRGRRGDLIKILWWSGDGMNLYAN' A
#
# COMPACT_ATOMS: atom_id res chain seq x y z
N MET A 1 -14.89 0.88 -11.23
CA MET A 1 -14.05 1.21 -10.06
C MET A 1 -14.69 0.54 -8.85
N ILE A 2 -14.03 -0.44 -8.24
CA ILE A 2 -14.57 -1.12 -7.04
C ILE A 2 -14.30 -0.19 -5.85
N ALA A 3 -15.34 0.18 -5.13
CA ALA A 3 -15.17 0.95 -3.90
C ALA A 3 -14.71 0.01 -2.77
N PRO A 4 -13.75 0.43 -1.92
CA PRO A 4 -13.41 -0.34 -0.73
C PRO A 4 -14.64 -0.46 0.19
N PRO A 5 -14.82 -1.60 0.89
CA PRO A 5 -15.92 -1.80 1.82
C PRO A 5 -15.95 -0.76 2.95
N SER A 6 -17.12 -0.61 3.59
CA SER A 6 -17.24 0.20 4.80
C SER A 6 -16.30 -0.31 5.90
N GLY A 7 -15.57 0.60 6.54
CA GLY A 7 -14.60 0.27 7.60
C GLY A 7 -13.18 0.00 7.09
N THR A 8 -12.94 0.06 5.77
CA THR A 8 -11.58 0.05 5.23
C THR A 8 -10.75 1.21 5.79
N ARG A 9 -9.61 0.87 6.38
CA ARG A 9 -8.64 1.85 6.89
C ARG A 9 -7.62 2.19 5.81
N VAL A 10 -7.18 3.44 5.86
CA VAL A 10 -6.10 3.96 5.03
C VAL A 10 -4.87 4.14 5.91
N TRP A 11 -3.80 3.43 5.59
CA TRP A 11 -2.52 3.48 6.29
C TRP A 11 -1.50 4.21 5.45
N LEU A 12 -0.84 5.21 6.04
CA LEU A 12 0.31 5.86 5.42
C LEU A 12 1.58 5.27 6.02
N ALA A 13 2.47 4.73 5.19
CA ALA A 13 3.81 4.36 5.61
C ALA A 13 4.59 5.65 5.94
N ALA A 14 4.82 5.88 7.23
CA ALA A 14 5.53 7.07 7.69
C ALA A 14 7.01 7.06 7.25
N GLY A 15 7.54 8.25 6.96
CA GLY A 15 8.91 8.42 6.49
C GLY A 15 9.05 8.30 4.97
N VAL A 16 10.23 7.86 4.51
CA VAL A 16 10.57 7.75 3.09
C VAL A 16 10.56 6.29 2.69
N THR A 17 9.73 5.92 1.71
CA THR A 17 9.74 4.57 1.13
C THR A 17 10.65 4.51 -0.09
N ASP A 18 11.41 3.42 -0.23
CA ASP A 18 12.08 3.11 -1.50
C ASP A 18 11.04 2.70 -2.54
N MET A 19 10.72 3.63 -3.43
CA MET A 19 9.67 3.46 -4.43
C MET A 19 10.06 2.55 -5.59
N ARG A 20 11.28 1.98 -5.61
CA ARG A 20 11.67 0.89 -6.52
C ARG A 20 10.96 -0.41 -6.18
N ARG A 21 10.44 -0.56 -4.95
CA ARG A 21 9.67 -1.72 -4.52
C ARG A 21 8.34 -1.80 -5.29
N GLY A 22 8.02 -3.01 -5.76
CA GLY A 22 6.80 -3.35 -6.49
C GLY A 22 5.88 -4.28 -5.71
N MET A 23 5.23 -5.21 -6.42
CA MET A 23 4.19 -6.09 -5.87
C MET A 23 4.68 -7.06 -4.79
N ASP A 24 5.98 -7.37 -4.69
CA ASP A 24 6.51 -8.20 -3.60
C ASP A 24 7.07 -7.36 -2.46
N GLY A 25 7.81 -6.29 -2.79
CA GLY A 25 8.55 -5.50 -1.82
C GLY A 25 7.68 -4.58 -0.95
N LEU A 26 6.55 -4.11 -1.49
CA LEU A 26 5.63 -3.25 -0.73
C LEU A 26 4.79 -4.05 0.29
N PRO A 27 4.17 -5.20 -0.05
CA PRO A 27 3.53 -6.05 0.96
C PRO A 27 4.50 -6.49 2.05
N ALA A 28 5.75 -6.82 1.71
CA ALA A 28 6.77 -7.15 2.70
C ALA A 28 7.06 -5.97 3.65
N LEU A 29 7.03 -4.73 3.14
CA LEU A 29 7.17 -3.53 3.97
C LEU A 29 5.94 -3.32 4.88
N VAL A 30 4.72 -3.59 4.40
CA VAL A 30 3.51 -3.54 5.23
C VAL A 30 3.64 -4.46 6.44
N GLN A 31 4.09 -5.69 6.21
CA GLN A 31 4.28 -6.67 7.29
C GLN A 31 5.40 -6.23 8.25
N SER A 32 6.58 -5.93 7.72
CA SER A 32 7.77 -5.67 8.53
C SER A 32 7.79 -4.31 9.23
N ALA A 33 7.28 -3.25 8.59
CA ALA A 33 7.36 -1.90 9.12
C ALA A 33 6.06 -1.42 9.77
N LEU A 34 4.90 -1.85 9.26
CA LEU A 34 3.60 -1.45 9.79
C LEU A 34 2.99 -2.51 10.73
N GLY A 35 3.52 -3.75 10.73
CA GLY A 35 2.97 -4.85 11.53
C GLY A 35 1.53 -5.17 11.12
N ARG A 36 1.19 -5.01 9.84
CA ARG A 36 -0.15 -5.23 9.29
C ARG A 36 -0.14 -6.34 8.26
N ASP A 37 -1.30 -6.91 8.04
CA ASP A 37 -1.55 -7.84 6.95
C ASP A 37 -1.82 -7.06 5.65
N PRO A 38 -0.98 -7.19 4.60
CA PRO A 38 -1.20 -6.55 3.31
C PRO A 38 -2.43 -7.10 2.56
N PHE A 39 -2.95 -8.27 2.95
CA PHE A 39 -4.14 -8.89 2.37
C PHE A 39 -5.44 -8.57 3.13
N SER A 40 -5.38 -7.67 4.13
CA SER A 40 -6.52 -7.32 5.00
C SER A 40 -7.66 -6.55 4.31
N GLY A 41 -7.52 -6.21 3.03
CA GLY A 41 -8.47 -5.31 2.34
C GLY A 41 -8.33 -3.84 2.73
N HIS A 42 -7.35 -3.50 3.58
CA HIS A 42 -6.96 -2.13 3.88
C HIS A 42 -6.08 -1.54 2.77
N ILE A 43 -6.05 -0.21 2.72
CA ILE A 43 -5.29 0.55 1.72
C ILE A 43 -4.00 1.02 2.36
N PHE A 44 -2.87 0.79 1.69
CA PHE A 44 -1.55 1.21 2.14
C PHE A 44 -0.92 2.20 1.15
N LEU A 45 -0.57 3.39 1.63
CA LEU A 45 0.08 4.44 0.85
C LEU A 45 1.57 4.51 1.16
N PHE A 46 2.34 4.68 0.10
CA PHE A 46 3.79 4.87 0.17
C PHE A 46 4.17 6.10 -0.61
N ARG A 47 5.14 6.84 -0.09
CA ARG A 47 5.59 8.11 -0.67
C ARG A 47 7.12 8.10 -0.76
N GLY A 48 7.65 8.49 -1.91
CA GLY A 48 9.10 8.56 -2.15
C GLY A 48 9.76 9.80 -1.51
N ARG A 49 11.09 9.92 -1.53
CA ARG A 49 11.76 11.07 -0.89
C ARG A 49 11.33 12.43 -1.46
N ARG A 50 11.16 12.50 -2.78
CA ARG A 50 10.84 13.73 -3.53
C ARG A 50 9.38 14.16 -3.41
N GLY A 51 8.47 13.27 -3.02
CA GLY A 51 7.04 13.60 -2.88
C GLY A 51 6.23 13.58 -4.18
N ASP A 52 6.88 13.33 -5.32
CA ASP A 52 6.29 13.26 -6.65
C ASP A 52 5.67 11.89 -6.95
N LEU A 53 6.23 10.81 -6.41
CA LEU A 53 5.72 9.45 -6.59
C LEU A 53 5.01 8.93 -5.32
N ILE A 54 3.77 8.53 -5.52
CA ILE A 54 2.91 7.85 -4.55
C ILE A 54 2.54 6.48 -5.12
N LYS A 55 2.61 5.45 -4.28
CA LYS A 55 2.07 4.12 -4.60
C LYS A 55 0.98 3.77 -3.61
N ILE A 56 -0.07 3.14 -4.13
CA ILE A 56 -1.20 2.63 -3.34
C ILE A 56 -1.26 1.12 -3.55
N LEU A 57 -1.18 0.38 -2.45
CA LEU A 57 -1.34 -1.07 -2.42
C LEU A 57 -2.69 -1.42 -1.79
N TRP A 58 -3.48 -2.25 -2.48
CA TRP A 58 -4.79 -2.68 -1.99
C TRP A 58 -5.14 -4.10 -2.46
N TRP A 59 -5.51 -4.95 -1.51
CA TRP A 59 -6.08 -6.27 -1.79
C TRP A 59 -7.60 -6.18 -1.95
N SER A 60 -8.11 -6.51 -3.13
CA SER A 60 -9.56 -6.45 -3.43
C SER A 60 -10.34 -7.71 -3.03
N GLY A 61 -9.66 -8.75 -2.55
CA GLY A 61 -10.25 -10.07 -2.26
C GLY A 61 -9.91 -11.13 -3.32
N ASP A 62 -9.76 -10.70 -4.57
CA ASP A 62 -9.44 -11.52 -5.74
C ASP A 62 -8.02 -11.26 -6.29
N GLY A 63 -7.41 -10.14 -5.91
CA GLY A 63 -6.10 -9.77 -6.41
C GLY A 63 -5.45 -8.63 -5.62
N MET A 64 -4.13 -8.55 -5.75
CA MET A 64 -3.35 -7.43 -5.26
C MET A 64 -3.30 -6.35 -6.33
N ASN A 65 -3.69 -5.14 -5.97
CA ASN A 65 -3.68 -3.97 -6.86
C ASN A 65 -2.58 -3.01 -6.43
N LEU A 66 -1.81 -2.52 -7.40
CA LEU A 66 -0.79 -1.51 -7.22
C LEU A 66 -1.06 -0.33 -8.16
N TYR A 67 -1.38 0.83 -7.60
CA TYR A 67 -1.56 2.08 -8.34
C TYR A 67 -0.36 3.00 -8.12
N ALA A 68 -0.01 3.77 -9.15
CA ALA A 68 1.04 4.78 -9.11
C ALA A 68 0.61 6.01 -9.94
N ASN A 69 1.09 7.19 -9.55
CA ASN A 69 0.96 8.42 -10.33
C ASN A 69 2.22 8.74 -11.14
#